data_AF-A0A553ZSB8-F1
#
_entry.id   AF-A0A553ZSB8-F1
#
_cell.length_a   1.000
_cell.length_b   1.000
_cell.length_c   1.000
_cell.angle_alpha   90.00
_cell.angle_beta   90.00
_cell.angle_gamma   90.00
#
_symmetry.space_group_name_H-M   'P 1'
#
loop_
_entity.id
_entity.type
_entity.pdbx_description
1 polymer ?
#
loop_
_entity_poly.entity_id
_entity_poly.type
_entity_poly.pdbx_seq_one_letter_code
_entity_poly.pdbx_strand_id
1 'polypeptide(L)'
;DAIAGILIMVINVVGGLLVGVLQHGMSMGHAAESYTLLTIGDGLVAQIPALVISTAAGVIVTRVSTDQDVGEQMVNQLFSNPSV
;
A
#
# COMPACT_ATOMS: atom_id res chain seq x y z
N ASP A 1 -7.45 3.58 0.37
CA ASP A 1 -6.94 2.47 1.21
C ASP A 1 -7.61 2.37 2.58
N ALA A 2 -7.52 3.37 3.45
CA ALA A 2 -8.02 3.25 4.83
C ALA A 2 -9.54 2.98 4.95
N ILE A 3 -10.39 3.73 4.25
CA ILE A 3 -11.85 3.55 4.31
C ILE A 3 -12.26 2.19 3.71
N ALA A 4 -11.64 1.78 2.61
CA ALA A 4 -11.88 0.47 1.99
C ALA A 4 -11.45 -0.68 2.91
N GLY A 5 -10.30 -0.54 3.60
CA GLY A 5 -9.81 -1.52 4.57
C GLY A 5 -10.74 -1.68 5.78
N ILE A 6 -11.30 -0.58 6.31
CA ILE A 6 -12.27 -0.65 7.40
C ILE A 6 -13.57 -1.34 6.95
N LEU A 7 -14.04 -1.04 5.73
CA LEU A 7 -15.23 -1.69 5.14
C LEU A 7 -15.03 -3.21 4.99
N ILE A 8 -13.90 -3.63 4.43
CA ILE A 8 -13.54 -5.04 4.26
C ILE A 8 -13.44 -5.74 5.62
N MET A 9 -12.84 -5.08 6.62
CA MET A 9 -12.72 -5.62 7.97
C MET A 9 -14.10 -5.93 8.58
N VAL A 10 -15.03 -4.98 8.51
CA VAL A 10 -16.39 -5.17 9.04
C VAL A 10 -17.11 -6.31 8.30
N ILE A 11 -16.98 -6.38 6.97
CA ILE A 11 -17.60 -7.43 6.16
C ILE A 11 -17.03 -8.82 6.49
N ASN A 12 -15.71 -8.96 6.60
CA ASN A 12 -15.08 -10.26 6.89
C ASN A 12 -15.37 -10.73 8.32
N VAL A 13 -15.38 -9.84 9.32
CA VAL A 13 -15.72 -10.20 10.69
C VAL A 13 -17.20 -10.60 10.80
N VAL A 14 -18.13 -9.77 10.30
CA VAL A 14 -19.58 -10.04 10.43
C VAL A 14 -20.00 -11.22 9.55
N GLY A 15 -19.51 -11.27 8.31
CA GLY A 15 -19.79 -12.35 7.37
C GLY A 15 -19.17 -13.67 7.81
N GLY A 16 -17.91 -13.66 8.26
CA GLY A 16 -17.22 -14.83 8.80
C GLY A 16 -17.89 -15.37 10.07
N LEU A 17 -18.33 -14.50 10.96
CA LEU A 17 -19.08 -14.87 12.17
C LEU A 17 -20.43 -15.51 11.82
N LEU A 18 -21.20 -14.91 10.90
CA LEU A 18 -22.47 -15.45 10.41
C LEU A 18 -22.28 -16.84 9.77
N VAL A 19 -21.30 -16.99 8.88
CA VAL A 19 -21.01 -18.27 8.20
C VAL A 19 -20.43 -19.31 9.16
N GLY A 20 -19.58 -18.91 10.09
CA GLY A 20 -18.96 -19.79 11.08
C GLY A 20 -19.98 -20.39 12.05
N VAL A 21 -21.00 -19.63 12.39
CA VAL A 21 -22.03 -20.06 13.36
C VAL A 21 -23.18 -20.76 12.67
N LEU A 22 -23.67 -20.21 11.54
CA LEU A 22 -24.83 -20.77 10.84
C LEU A 22 -24.50 -21.97 9.94
N GLN A 23 -23.33 -21.98 9.30
CA GLN A 23 -22.95 -23.07 8.37
C GLN A 23 -21.95 -24.05 8.97
N HIS A 24 -20.98 -23.59 9.75
CA HIS A 24 -19.93 -24.47 10.30
C HIS A 24 -20.24 -25.00 11.71
N GLY A 25 -21.36 -24.57 12.31
CA GLY A 25 -21.78 -25.03 13.65
C GLY A 25 -20.78 -24.70 14.77
N MET A 26 -19.85 -23.77 14.53
CA MET A 26 -18.86 -23.37 15.52
C MET A 26 -19.50 -22.54 16.61
N SER A 27 -18.99 -22.67 17.84
CA SER A 27 -19.41 -21.80 18.94
C SER A 27 -19.10 -20.34 18.58
N MET A 28 -19.98 -19.43 18.99
CA MET A 28 -19.86 -18.00 18.68
C MET A 28 -18.47 -17.44 19.04
N GLY A 29 -17.88 -17.92 20.14
CA GLY A 29 -16.53 -17.55 20.58
C GLY A 29 -15.42 -18.06 19.67
N HIS A 30 -15.46 -19.33 19.25
CA HIS A 30 -14.45 -19.88 18.34
C HIS A 30 -14.54 -19.29 16.92
N ALA A 31 -15.76 -19.05 16.43
CA ALA A 31 -15.97 -18.37 15.16
C ALA A 31 -15.47 -16.92 15.21
N ALA A 32 -15.75 -16.20 16.28
CA ALA A 32 -15.27 -14.83 16.47
C ALA A 32 -13.73 -14.77 16.47
N GLU A 33 -13.06 -15.65 17.21
CA GLU A 33 -11.60 -15.67 17.27
C GLU A 33 -10.97 -15.99 15.90
N SER A 34 -11.42 -17.06 15.25
CA SER A 34 -10.85 -17.53 13.98
C SER A 34 -11.03 -16.51 12.85
N TYR A 35 -12.24 -16.00 12.65
CA TYR A 35 -12.52 -15.07 11.56
C TYR A 35 -11.98 -13.66 11.85
N THR A 36 -11.88 -13.25 13.11
CA THR A 36 -11.20 -12.00 13.47
C THR A 36 -9.70 -12.09 13.18
N LEU A 37 -9.04 -13.20 13.53
CA LEU A 37 -7.62 -13.42 13.21
C LEU A 37 -7.36 -13.43 11.70
N LEU A 38 -8.19 -14.14 10.93
CA LEU A 38 -8.10 -14.17 9.46
C LEU A 38 -8.26 -12.78 8.85
N THR A 39 -9.21 -11.99 9.36
CA THR A 39 -9.48 -10.63 8.87
C THR A 39 -8.33 -9.66 9.15
N ILE A 40 -7.77 -9.73 10.36
CA ILE A 40 -6.59 -8.93 10.73
C ILE A 40 -5.39 -9.36 9.86
N GLY A 41 -5.24 -10.67 9.63
CA GLY A 41 -4.22 -11.22 8.74
C GLY A 41 -4.30 -10.66 7.32
N ASP A 42 -5.48 -10.64 6.70
CA ASP A 42 -5.67 -10.05 5.36
C ASP A 42 -5.29 -8.57 5.31
N GLY A 43 -5.68 -7.80 6.34
CA GLY A 43 -5.34 -6.38 6.44
C GLY A 43 -3.83 -6.10 6.60
N LEU A 44 -3.12 -6.98 7.29
CA LEU A 44 -1.66 -6.91 7.47
C LEU A 44 -0.91 -7.39 6.22
N VAL A 45 -1.36 -8.47 5.58
CA VAL A 45 -0.77 -9.01 4.35
C VAL A 45 -0.86 -7.99 3.22
N ALA A 46 -1.98 -7.26 3.10
CA ALA A 46 -2.13 -6.21 2.09
C ALA A 46 -1.13 -5.04 2.26
N GLN A 47 -0.59 -4.82 3.46
CA GLN A 47 0.34 -3.72 3.74
C GLN A 47 1.81 -4.07 3.47
N ILE A 48 2.20 -5.35 3.52
CA ILE A 48 3.59 -5.76 3.27
C ILE A 48 4.05 -5.31 1.86
N PRO A 49 3.31 -5.57 0.77
CA PRO A 49 3.68 -5.09 -0.56
C PRO A 49 3.75 -3.56 -0.63
N ALA A 50 2.81 -2.86 0.01
CA ALA A 50 2.77 -1.39 0.02
C ALA A 50 4.03 -0.80 0.67
N LEU A 51 4.50 -1.37 1.78
CA LEU A 51 5.74 -0.96 2.45
C LEU A 51 6.98 -1.24 1.59
N VAL A 52 7.03 -2.39 0.92
CA VAL A 52 8.13 -2.75 0.01
C VAL A 52 8.20 -1.77 -1.16
N ILE A 53 7.06 -1.48 -1.80
CA ILE A 53 6.97 -0.52 -2.91
C ILE A 53 7.36 0.89 -2.45
N SER A 54 6.87 1.35 -1.30
CA SER A 54 7.20 2.66 -0.73
C SER A 54 8.70 2.80 -0.48
N THR A 55 9.33 1.77 0.10
CA THR A 55 10.78 1.75 0.34
C THR A 55 11.57 1.74 -0.97
N ALA A 56 11.17 0.88 -1.92
CA ALA A 56 11.82 0.82 -3.23
C ALA A 56 11.71 2.15 -4.00
N ALA A 57 10.54 2.77 -3.98
CA ALA A 57 10.33 4.09 -4.58
C ALA A 57 11.18 5.17 -3.90
N GLY A 58 11.28 5.17 -2.57
CA GLY A 58 12.17 6.08 -1.83
C GLY A 58 13.66 5.90 -2.19
N VAL A 59 14.10 4.66 -2.40
CA VAL A 59 15.47 4.37 -2.86
C VAL A 59 15.70 4.80 -4.32
N ILE A 60 14.69 4.67 -5.19
CA ILE A 60 14.79 5.12 -6.59
C ILE A 60 14.81 6.66 -6.66
N VAL A 61 13.94 7.35 -5.92
CA VAL A 61 13.84 8.81 -5.96
C VAL A 61 15.11 9.48 -5.46
N THR A 62 15.77 8.89 -4.44
CA THR A 62 17.05 9.39 -3.93
C THR A 62 18.20 9.13 -4.89
N ARG A 63 18.12 8.08 -5.73
CA ARG A 63 19.11 7.82 -6.80
C ARG A 63 18.90 8.65 -8.08
N VAL A 64 17.71 9.15 -8.36
CA VAL A 64 17.40 10.01 -9.53
C VAL A 64 17.67 11.50 -9.25
N SER A 65 18.54 11.79 -8.29
CA SER A 65 19.04 13.16 -8.12
C SER A 65 20.13 13.41 -9.16
N THR A 66 19.72 14.01 -10.29
CA THR A 66 20.54 14.59 -11.39
C THR A 66 20.74 13.71 -12.62
N ASP A 67 19.68 13.51 -13.41
CA ASP A 67 19.77 13.19 -14.85
C ASP A 67 19.17 14.35 -15.70
N GLN A 68 19.25 15.57 -15.19
CA GLN A 68 19.27 16.72 -16.07
C GLN A 68 20.72 16.94 -16.41
N ASP A 69 21.10 16.64 -17.64
CA ASP A 69 22.40 16.98 -18.20
C ASP A 69 22.59 18.49 -17.96
N VAL A 70 23.33 18.82 -16.90
CA VAL A 70 23.74 20.19 -16.59
C VAL A 70 24.43 20.78 -17.83
N GLY A 71 25.04 19.93 -18.66
CA GLY A 71 25.55 20.25 -20.00
C GLY A 71 24.49 20.79 -20.96
N GLU A 72 23.28 20.22 -21.03
CA GLU A 72 22.21 20.72 -21.91
C GLU A 72 21.66 22.06 -21.43
N GLN A 73 21.56 22.28 -20.11
CA GLN A 73 21.19 23.58 -19.54
C GLN A 73 22.29 24.63 -19.74
N MET A 74 23.57 24.27 -19.59
CA MET A 74 24.69 25.18 -19.87
C MET A 74 24.77 25.54 -21.35
N VAL A 75 24.57 24.57 -22.24
CA VAL A 75 24.55 24.79 -23.70
C VAL A 75 23.38 25.68 -24.09
N ASN A 76 22.17 25.42 -23.59
CA ASN A 76 21.02 26.29 -23.85
C ASN A 76 21.21 27.70 -23.26
N GLN A 77 21.84 27.86 -22.11
CA GLN A 77 22.16 29.18 -21.55
C GLN A 77 23.21 29.93 -22.38
N LEU A 78 24.23 29.23 -22.89
CA LEU A 78 25.24 29.81 -23.78
C LEU A 78 24.65 30.24 -25.13
N PHE A 79 23.72 29.46 -25.69
CA PHE A 79 23.07 29.79 -26.97
C PHE A 79 21.85 30.71 -26.85
N SER A 80 21.21 30.82 -25.67
CA SER A 80 20.05 31.69 -25.45
C SER A 80 20.42 33.11 -24.99
N ASN A 81 21.67 33.36 -24.59
CA ASN A 81 22.14 34.71 -24.25
C ASN A 81 23.44 35.11 -24.99
N PRO A 82 23.41 35.27 -26.33
CA PRO A 82 24.47 35.94 -27.07
C PRO A 82 24.29 37.46 -26.91
N SER A 83 24.71 38.01 -25.77
CA SER A 83 24.90 39.46 -25.62
C SER A 83 26.39 39.77 -25.75
N VAL A 84 26.86 39.82 -27.01
CA VAL A 84 27.64 40.90 -27.67
C VAL A 84 28.00 40.46 -29.08
#